data_AF-A0A7C4P9J0-F1
#
_entry.id   AF-A0A7C4P9J0-F1
#
_cell.length_a   1.000
_cell.length_b   1.000
_cell.length_c   1.000
_cell.angle_alpha   90.00
_cell.angle_beta   90.00
_cell.angle_gamma   90.00
#
_symmetry.space_group_name_H-M   'P 1'
#
loop_
_entity.id
_entity.type
_entity.pdbx_description
1 polymer ?
#
loop_
_entity_poly.entity_id
_entity_poly.type
_entity_poly.pdbx_seq_one_letter_code
_entity_poly.pdbx_strand_id
1 'polypeptide(L)' 'MDILIAILWYLQLIFTGGTYSESEINALVIQNQSAIEQVQNNAQLMNSIIDSYNNTINNSANVLEQWKDPLPEPIRK' A
#
# COMPACT_ATOMS: atom_id res chain seq x y z
N MET A 1 -4.01 6.34 -10.06
CA MET A 1 -4.89 5.85 -8.98
C MET A 1 -4.06 5.53 -7.74
N ASP A 2 -2.80 5.11 -7.92
CA ASP A 2 -1.85 4.69 -6.88
C ASP A 2 -1.47 5.77 -5.86
N ILE A 3 -1.41 7.04 -6.27
CA ILE A 3 -1.06 8.15 -5.38
C ILE A 3 -2.13 8.34 -4.30
N LEU A 4 -3.41 8.27 -4.66
CA LEU A 4 -4.49 8.40 -3.68
C LEU A 4 -4.49 7.22 -2.68
N ILE A 5 -4.22 6.00 -3.15
CA ILE A 5 -4.09 4.83 -2.29
C ILE A 5 -2.90 4.99 -1.33
N ALA A 6 -1.75 5.46 -1.82
CA ALA A 6 -0.58 5.73 -0.97
C ALA A 6 -0.87 6.81 0.09
N ILE A 7 -1.61 7.86 -0.26
CA ILE A 7 -2.03 8.90 0.69
C ILE A 7 -3.01 8.34 1.72
N LEU A 8 -4.02 7.58 1.30
CA LEU A 8 -4.98 6.94 2.22
C LEU A 8 -4.27 5.97 3.17
N TRP A 9 -3.27 5.23 2.69
CA TRP A 9 -2.44 4.35 3.50
C TRP A 9 -1.60 5.14 4.51
N TYR A 10 -0.99 6.25 4.09
CA TYR A 10 -0.24 7.15 4.99
C TYR A 10 -1.13 7.76 6.07
N LEU A 11 -2.36 8.13 5.71
CA LEU A 11 -3.40 8.60 6.65
C LEU A 11 -3.97 7.48 7.53
N GLN A 12 -3.46 6.24 7.40
CA GLN A 12 -3.90 5.05 8.13
C GLN A 12 -5.38 4.70 7.92
N LEU A 13 -5.96 5.13 6.80
CA LEU A 13 -7.34 4.84 6.42
C LEU A 13 -7.48 3.47 5.75
N ILE A 14 -6.41 2.99 5.14
CA ILE A 14 -6.33 1.66 4.51
C ILE A 14 -5.00 0.98 4.84
N PHE A 15 -4.96 -0.34 4.74
CA PHE A 15 -3.78 -1.16 5.04
C PHE A 15 -3.41 -2.06 3.87
N THR A 16 -2.13 -2.36 3.73
CA THR A 16 -1.63 -3.33 2.74
C THR A 16 -2.14 -4.73 3.08
N GLY A 17 -2.65 -5.45 2.07
CA GLY A 17 -3.25 -6.78 2.25
C GLY A 17 -4.75 -6.76 2.58
N GLY A 18 -5.36 -5.58 2.76
CA GLY A 18 -6.81 -5.42 2.82
C GLY A 18 -7.42 -5.38 1.41
N THR A 19 -8.63 -5.90 1.27
CA THR A 19 -9.43 -5.77 0.04
C THR A 19 -10.43 -4.65 0.23
N TYR A 20 -10.36 -3.63 -0.62
CA TYR A 20 -11.27 -2.48 -0.61
C TYR A 20 -11.97 -2.36 -1.95
N SER A 21 -13.28 -2.12 -1.94
CA SER A 21 -14.03 -1.80 -3.15
C SER A 21 -13.78 -0.36 -3.59
N GLU A 22 -13.99 -0.09 -4.88
CA GLU A 22 -13.86 1.25 -5.44
C GLU A 22 -14.80 2.25 -4.75
N SER A 23 -16.00 1.84 -4.36
CA SER A 23 -16.94 2.67 -3.61
C SER A 23 -16.45 3.03 -2.21
N GLU A 24 -15.78 2.10 -1.53
CA GLU A 24 -15.20 2.36 -0.21
C GLU A 24 -14.03 3.34 -0.31
N ILE A 25 -13.15 3.15 -1.30
CA ILE A 25 -12.05 4.08 -1.57
C ILE A 25 -12.59 5.47 -1.90
N ASN A 26 -13.59 5.58 -2.77
CA ASN A 26 -14.18 6.87 -3.12
C ASN A 26 -14.84 7.55 -1.90
N ALA A 27 -15.52 6.79 -1.03
CA ALA A 27 -16.07 7.33 0.20
C ALA A 27 -14.96 7.87 1.13
N LEU A 28 -13.87 7.14 1.30
CA LEU A 28 -12.72 7.57 2.10
C LEU A 28 -12.06 8.82 1.53
N VAL A 29 -11.93 8.92 0.21
CA VAL A 29 -11.38 10.11 -0.46
C VAL A 29 -12.26 11.33 -0.21
N ILE A 30 -13.58 11.21 -0.38
CA ILE A 30 -14.52 12.32 -0.17
C ILE A 30 -14.52 12.76 1.30
N GLN A 31 -14.57 11.81 2.23
CA GLN A 31 -14.60 12.11 3.67
C GLN A 31 -13.30 12.76 4.17
N ASN A 32 -12.16 12.48 3.52
CA ASN A 32 -10.85 12.94 3.96
C ASN A 32 -10.21 13.92 2.97
N GLN A 33 -11.02 14.54 2.10
CA GLN A 33 -10.53 15.38 1.01
C GLN A 33 -9.57 16.49 1.50
N SER A 34 -9.90 17.16 2.61
CA SER A 34 -9.03 18.21 3.17
C SER A 34 -7.65 17.68 3.59
N ALA A 35 -7.58 16.49 4.19
CA ALA A 35 -6.32 15.88 4.59
C ALA A 35 -5.51 15.42 3.36
N ILE A 36 -6.19 14.89 2.35
CA ILE A 36 -5.57 14.51 1.07
C ILE A 36 -4.97 15.73 0.38
N GLU A 37 -5.70 16.85 0.32
CA GLU A 37 -5.23 18.09 -0.27
C GLU A 37 -4.02 18.66 0.49
N GLN A 38 -3.99 18.57 1.82
CA GLN A 38 -2.81 19.00 2.60
C GLN A 38 -1.56 18.19 2.26
N VAL A 39 -1.71 16.87 2.07
CA VAL A 39 -0.61 16.01 1.66
C VAL A 39 -0.20 16.32 0.21
N GLN A 40 -1.16 16.52 -0.69
CA GLN A 40 -0.88 16.81 -2.10
C GLN A 40 -0.20 18.16 -2.31
N ASN A 41 -0.53 19.17 -1.49
CA ASN A 41 0.11 20.48 -1.54
C ASN A 41 1.57 20.45 -1.05
N ASN A 42 2.01 19.37 -0.41
CA ASN A 42 3.39 19.19 0.01
C ASN A 42 4.09 18.14 -0.87
N ALA A 43 4.75 18.61 -1.93
CA ALA A 43 5.43 17.74 -2.89
C ALA A 43 6.53 16.87 -2.25
N GLN A 44 7.25 17.36 -1.23
CA GLN A 44 8.28 16.58 -0.54
C GLN A 44 7.66 15.43 0.27
N LEU A 45 6.59 15.72 0.98
CA LEU A 45 5.83 14.71 1.73
C LEU A 45 5.23 13.68 0.78
N MET A 46 4.64 14.11 -0.32
CA MET A 46 4.02 13.22 -1.30
C MET A 46 5.03 12.26 -1.94
N ASN A 47 6.21 12.73 -2.33
CA ASN A 47 7.28 11.85 -2.82
C ASN A 47 7.71 10.83 -1.76
N SER A 48 7.89 11.27 -0.51
CA SER A 48 8.28 10.39 0.59
C SER A 48 7.23 9.31 0.88
N ILE A 49 5.94 9.64 0.78
CA ILE A 49 4.83 8.71 0.95
C ILE A 49 4.83 7.67 -0.17
N ILE A 50 4.99 8.09 -1.42
CA ILE A 50 5.02 7.19 -2.58
C ILE A 50 6.21 6.22 -2.46
N ASP A 51 7.39 6.71 -2.14
CA ASP A 51 8.59 5.87 -1.97
C ASP A 51 8.41 4.85 -0.84
N SER A 52 7.83 5.28 0.29
CA SER A 52 7.55 4.41 1.44
C SER A 52 6.49 3.35 1.12
N TYR A 53 5.43 3.73 0.41
CA TYR A 53 4.37 2.83 -0.02
C TYR A 53 4.91 1.78 -1.00
N ASN A 54 5.68 2.21 -2.01
CA ASN A 54 6.32 1.32 -2.97
C ASN A 54 7.28 0.33 -2.30
N ASN A 55 8.12 0.80 -1.37
CA ASN A 55 9.00 -0.06 -0.59
C ASN A 55 8.21 -1.09 0.23
N THR A 56 7.09 -0.68 0.84
CA THR A 56 6.24 -1.58 1.64
C THR A 56 5.59 -2.66 0.78
N ILE A 57 5.02 -2.29 -0.36
CA ILE A 57 4.41 -3.25 -1.30
C ILE A 57 5.46 -4.21 -1.88
N ASN A 58 6.62 -3.69 -2.30
CA ASN A 58 7.70 -4.50 -2.86
C ASN A 58 8.31 -5.47 -1.83
N ASN A 59 8.44 -5.03 -0.57
CA ASN A 59 8.88 -5.92 0.51
C ASN A 59 7.82 -6.95 0.86
N SER A 60 6.54 -6.60 0.83
CA SER A 60 5.43 -7.55 1.04
C SER A 60 5.38 -8.61 -0.07
N ALA A 61 5.63 -8.21 -1.31
CA ALA A 61 5.76 -9.12 -2.45
C ALA A 61 6.99 -10.05 -2.30
N ASN A 62 8.14 -9.51 -1.91
CA ASN A 62 9.35 -10.31 -1.63
C ASN A 62 9.14 -11.33 -0.51
N VAL A 63 8.45 -10.94 0.57
CA VAL A 63 8.10 -11.87 1.64
C VAL A 63 7.21 -12.99 1.07
N LEU A 64 6.16 -12.66 0.33
CA LEU A 64 5.28 -13.66 -0.29
C LEU A 64 5.97 -14.57 -1.32
N GLU A 65 6.98 -14.08 -2.05
CA GLU A 65 7.80 -14.90 -2.94
C GLU A 65 8.72 -15.85 -2.17
N GLN A 66 9.31 -15.44 -1.05
CA GLN A 66 10.11 -16.33 -0.20
C GLN A 66 9.30 -17.47 0.42
N TRP A 67 7.99 -17.27 0.65
CA TRP A 67 7.08 -18.35 1.09
C TRP A 67 6.60 -19.25 -0.07
N LYS A 68 6.80 -18.83 -1.32
CA LYS A 68 6.49 -19.64 -2.51
C LYS A 68 7.66 -20.53 -2.96
N ASP A 69 8.85 -20.35 -2.39
CA ASP A 69 9.96 -21.28 -2.61
C ASP A 69 9.52 -22.67 -2.09
N PRO A 70 9.42 -23.69 -2.97
CA PRO A 70 8.90 -24.98 -2.59
C PRO A 70 9.83 -25.61 -1.55
N LEU A 71 9.22 -26.14 -0.48
CA LEU A 71 9.87 -26.98 0.53
C LEU A 71 10.93 -27.88 -0.13
N PRO A 72 12.17 -27.95 0.42
CA PRO A 72 13.20 -28.81 -0.13
C PRO A 72 12.65 -30.22 -0.29
N GLU A 73 12.82 -30.80 -1.48
CA GLU A 73 12.25 -32.11 -1.85
C GLU A 73 12.48 -33.13 -0.73
N PRO A 74 11.47 -33.93 -0.35
CA PRO A 74 11.64 -34.91 0.71
C PRO A 74 12.72 -35.90 0.29
N ILE A 75 13.74 -36.02 1.14
CA ILE A 75 14.87 -36.96 0.97
C ILE A 75 14.28 -38.36 0.79
N ARG A 76 14.26 -38.87 -0.45
CA ARG A 76 13.93 -40.28 -0.73
C ARG A 76 15.07 -41.12 -0.19
N LYS A 77 14.77 -41.94 0.82
CA LYS A 77 15.63 -43.03 1.29
C LYS A 77 15.68 -44.17 0.28
#